data_AF-A0A6B1DZN1-F1
#
_entry.id   AF-A0A6B1DZN1-F1
#
_cell.length_a   1.000
_cell.length_b   1.000
_cell.length_c   1.000
_cell.angle_alpha   90.00
_cell.angle_beta   90.00
_cell.angle_gamma   90.00
#
_symmetry.space_group_name_H-M   'P 1'
#
loop_
_entity.id
_entity.type
_entity.pdbx_description
1 polymer ?
#
loop_
_entity_poly.entity_id
_entity_poly.type
_entity_poly.pdbx_seq_one_letter_code
_entity_poly.pdbx_strand_id
1 'polypeptide(L)'
;MVAGPPGEGARNMQIVKPSEAVDLARNKRLLNRYRYIEYETLRILAAWLPATARMEYKLAMGRFLWEEAQHVQHLYQRLREVQTPAFRPPEDAALEKLMTEAIHAPDEGSLLAGLHRVIKPALLEAYRWHSQQTFANPDAPTLYALKHILLDEAEHVAWAEAEFAAQPVSDWERYLERLLAQAGGITGAEPRAEKPAPPATRKAFHTPMTAARDERFQILQRHWGDAEARRQSDAAARRLDEFENYSQEMLAAETVALIIHLSPNMPWGFVYDSARHCYDETRHCKLGIDWLWQHGLDHTAVPQNTRIYQWRSQFDAATQYCLLTRGNEAHAFPHRRRSLAQYTAAGDALSAQYVSYDMADERQHVAYGTKWLPELMAQNNIAMPVEDFIAETIALWQREYVSGDLTLRDEREEIS
;
A
#
# COMPACT_ATOMS: atom_id res chain seq x y z
N MET A 1 -19.08 65.07 -53.44
CA MET A 1 -19.59 64.53 -52.17
C MET A 1 -19.09 63.11 -52.05
N VAL A 2 -18.14 62.88 -51.15
CA VAL A 2 -17.53 61.56 -50.90
C VAL A 2 -18.54 60.72 -50.12
N ALA A 3 -18.87 59.54 -50.63
CA ALA A 3 -19.67 58.55 -49.91
C ALA A 3 -18.83 58.03 -48.73
N GLY A 4 -19.29 58.27 -47.50
CA GLY A 4 -18.68 57.71 -46.29
C GLY A 4 -18.89 56.18 -46.25
N PRO A 5 -17.97 55.43 -45.62
CA PRO A 5 -18.08 53.97 -45.56
C PRO A 5 -19.29 53.57 -44.71
N PRO A 6 -19.96 52.45 -45.04
CA PRO A 6 -21.06 51.93 -44.24
C PRO A 6 -20.54 51.57 -42.85
N GLY A 7 -21.19 52.10 -41.82
CA GLY A 7 -20.83 51.88 -40.43
C GLY A 7 -20.74 50.39 -40.12
N GLU A 8 -19.64 49.99 -39.49
CA GLU A 8 -19.47 48.66 -38.90
C GLU A 8 -20.60 48.44 -37.89
N GLY A 9 -21.64 47.72 -38.32
CA GLY A 9 -22.62 47.14 -37.41
C GLY A 9 -21.88 46.15 -36.53
N ALA A 10 -21.58 46.55 -35.29
CA ALA A 10 -21.01 45.68 -34.28
C ALA A 10 -21.87 44.42 -34.20
N ARG A 11 -21.36 43.29 -34.71
CA ARG A 11 -22.03 42.00 -34.58
C ARG A 11 -22.13 41.73 -33.08
N ASN A 12 -23.35 41.74 -32.55
CA ASN A 12 -23.60 41.37 -31.15
C ASN A 12 -23.06 39.96 -30.93
N MET A 13 -21.91 39.85 -30.26
CA MET A 13 -21.30 38.58 -29.94
C MET A 13 -22.10 37.93 -28.81
N GLN A 14 -22.87 36.90 -29.15
CA GLN A 14 -23.64 36.15 -28.17
C GLN A 14 -22.69 35.33 -27.29
N ILE A 15 -22.61 35.68 -26.01
CA ILE A 15 -21.77 34.98 -25.03
C ILE A 15 -22.61 33.86 -24.39
N VAL A 16 -22.17 32.62 -24.56
CA VAL A 16 -22.76 31.45 -23.89
C VAL A 16 -22.02 31.21 -22.57
N LYS A 17 -22.77 31.05 -21.48
CA LYS A 17 -22.21 30.68 -20.17
C LYS A 17 -22.11 29.15 -20.08
N PRO A 18 -20.96 28.59 -19.66
CA PRO A 18 -20.84 27.16 -19.45
C PRO A 18 -21.75 26.68 -18.31
N SER A 19 -22.23 25.44 -18.42
CA SER A 19 -22.96 24.74 -17.36
C SER A 19 -22.05 24.09 -16.33
N GLU A 20 -20.84 23.73 -16.75
CA GLU A 20 -19.82 23.04 -16.01
C GLU A 20 -19.07 23.99 -15.06
N ALA A 21 -18.81 23.53 -13.84
CA ALA A 21 -18.21 24.35 -12.78
C ALA A 21 -16.68 24.15 -12.61
N VAL A 22 -16.07 23.24 -13.36
CA VAL A 22 -14.64 22.90 -13.25
C VAL A 22 -13.87 23.34 -14.48
N ASP A 23 -13.27 24.53 -14.40
CA ASP A 23 -12.26 24.99 -15.36
C ASP A 23 -10.90 24.31 -15.12
N LEU A 24 -9.95 24.55 -16.03
CA LEU A 24 -8.61 23.95 -15.96
C LEU A 24 -7.86 24.28 -14.66
N ALA A 25 -8.00 25.51 -14.15
CA ALA A 25 -7.29 25.94 -12.94
C ALA A 25 -7.85 25.23 -11.71
N ARG A 26 -9.17 25.08 -11.63
CA ARG A 26 -9.87 24.33 -10.58
C ARG A 26 -9.58 22.84 -10.70
N ASN A 27 -9.61 22.27 -11.91
CA ASN A 27 -9.27 20.86 -12.15
C ASN A 27 -7.88 20.54 -11.60
N LYS A 28 -6.87 21.33 -11.97
CA LYS A 28 -5.49 21.17 -11.48
C LYS A 28 -5.40 21.12 -9.95
N ARG A 29 -6.10 22.03 -9.26
CA ARG A 29 -6.13 22.06 -7.78
C ARG A 29 -6.80 20.81 -7.22
N LEU A 30 -7.94 20.41 -7.77
CA LEU A 30 -8.69 19.23 -7.33
C LEU A 30 -7.86 17.95 -7.50
N LEU A 31 -7.31 17.71 -8.69
CA LEU A 31 -6.43 16.56 -8.96
C LEU A 31 -5.25 16.50 -8.00
N ASN A 32 -4.64 17.65 -7.69
CA ASN A 32 -3.52 17.69 -6.75
C ASN A 32 -3.94 17.34 -5.32
N ARG A 33 -5.12 17.77 -4.88
CA ARG A 33 -5.70 17.43 -3.56
C ARG A 33 -6.05 15.95 -3.48
N TYR A 34 -6.74 15.41 -4.48
CA TYR A 34 -7.07 13.99 -4.54
C TYR A 34 -5.82 13.13 -4.48
N ARG A 35 -4.85 13.43 -5.34
CA ARG A 35 -3.59 12.70 -5.38
C ARG A 35 -2.87 12.74 -4.03
N TYR A 36 -2.89 13.88 -3.35
CA TYR A 36 -2.30 14.00 -2.02
C TYR A 36 -2.99 13.07 -1.00
N ILE A 37 -4.32 13.03 -0.99
CA ILE A 37 -5.09 12.18 -0.06
C ILE A 37 -4.84 10.69 -0.34
N GLU A 38 -4.91 10.27 -1.60
CA GLU A 38 -4.68 8.88 -2.03
C GLU A 38 -3.23 8.45 -1.68
N TYR A 39 -2.25 9.31 -1.98
CA TYR A 39 -0.84 9.03 -1.69
C TYR A 39 -0.55 8.94 -0.19
N GLU A 40 -1.12 9.85 0.62
CA GLU A 40 -0.94 9.77 2.07
C GLU A 40 -1.72 8.59 2.68
N THR A 41 -2.87 8.21 2.12
CA THR A 41 -3.62 7.01 2.54
C THR A 41 -2.78 5.75 2.29
N LEU A 42 -2.19 5.60 1.11
CA LEU A 42 -1.22 4.54 0.79
C LEU A 42 -0.11 4.47 1.85
N ARG A 43 0.51 5.61 2.17
CA ARG A 43 1.63 5.67 3.14
C ARG A 43 1.19 5.32 4.56
N ILE A 44 -0.02 5.72 4.96
CA ILE A 44 -0.61 5.36 6.25
C ILE A 44 -0.86 3.85 6.33
N LEU A 45 -1.46 3.26 5.29
CA LEU A 45 -1.70 1.82 5.20
C LEU A 45 -0.38 1.05 5.25
N ALA A 46 0.65 1.50 4.53
CA ALA A 46 1.97 0.90 4.55
C ALA A 46 2.59 0.94 5.96
N ALA A 47 2.49 2.08 6.66
CA ALA A 47 3.01 2.23 8.02
C ALA A 47 2.29 1.30 9.02
N TRP A 48 0.96 1.20 8.91
CA TRP A 48 0.13 0.43 9.84
C TRP A 48 0.05 -1.07 9.53
N LEU A 49 0.45 -1.51 8.33
CA LEU A 49 0.33 -2.92 7.94
C LEU A 49 0.99 -3.86 8.96
N PRO A 50 2.24 -3.61 9.44
CA PRO A 50 2.84 -4.47 10.45
C PRO A 50 2.27 -4.25 11.87
N ALA A 51 1.71 -3.07 12.16
CA ALA A 51 1.12 -2.75 13.47
C ALA A 51 -0.27 -3.38 13.69
N THR A 52 -0.96 -3.70 12.59
CA THR A 52 -2.27 -4.34 12.59
C THR A 52 -2.16 -5.78 13.09
N ALA A 53 -3.09 -6.29 13.90
CA ALA A 53 -3.06 -7.64 14.43
C ALA A 53 -3.96 -8.59 13.63
N ARG A 54 -5.18 -8.15 13.28
CA ARG A 54 -6.14 -8.99 12.53
C ARG A 54 -5.66 -9.30 11.12
N MET A 55 -5.58 -10.60 10.79
CA MET A 55 -5.12 -11.05 9.47
C MET A 55 -6.01 -10.54 8.33
N GLU A 56 -7.33 -10.53 8.53
CA GLU A 56 -8.29 -10.06 7.53
C GLU A 56 -8.09 -8.57 7.21
N TYR A 57 -7.74 -7.77 8.22
CA TYR A 57 -7.40 -6.37 8.03
C TYR A 57 -6.09 -6.21 7.26
N LYS A 58 -5.06 -6.99 7.57
CA LYS A 58 -3.82 -6.97 6.79
C LYS A 58 -4.04 -7.32 5.32
N LEU A 59 -4.86 -8.35 5.05
CA LEU A 59 -5.23 -8.74 3.69
C LEU A 59 -5.97 -7.62 2.95
N ALA A 60 -6.93 -6.96 3.62
CA ALA A 60 -7.64 -5.81 3.06
C ALA A 60 -6.69 -4.63 2.81
N MET A 61 -5.82 -4.30 3.77
CA MET A 61 -4.85 -3.20 3.68
C MET A 61 -3.86 -3.40 2.53
N GLY A 62 -3.35 -4.61 2.32
CA GLY A 62 -2.46 -4.88 1.19
C GLY A 62 -3.13 -4.64 -0.17
N ARG A 63 -4.41 -5.03 -0.31
CA ARG A 63 -5.22 -4.72 -1.49
C ARG A 63 -5.43 -3.21 -1.66
N PHE A 64 -5.95 -2.55 -0.61
CA PHE A 64 -6.23 -1.12 -0.63
C PHE A 64 -4.98 -0.33 -0.98
N LEU A 65 -3.84 -0.61 -0.35
CA LEU A 65 -2.56 0.05 -0.61
C LEU A 65 -2.19 0.02 -2.10
N TRP A 66 -2.39 -1.11 -2.79
CA TRP A 66 -2.13 -1.20 -4.23
C TRP A 66 -3.18 -0.47 -5.08
N GLU A 67 -4.46 -0.54 -4.70
CA GLU A 67 -5.54 0.22 -5.37
C GLU A 67 -5.32 1.74 -5.22
N GLU A 68 -4.93 2.24 -4.03
CA GLU A 68 -4.47 3.63 -3.83
C GLU A 68 -3.33 3.98 -4.80
N ALA A 69 -2.40 3.05 -5.03
CA ALA A 69 -1.29 3.27 -5.95
C ALA A 69 -1.75 3.38 -7.40
N GLN A 70 -2.77 2.61 -7.80
CA GLN A 70 -3.42 2.76 -9.11
C GLN A 70 -4.12 4.11 -9.23
N HIS A 71 -4.82 4.56 -8.18
CA HIS A 71 -5.48 5.88 -8.16
C HIS A 71 -4.47 7.00 -8.33
N VAL A 72 -3.40 6.99 -7.52
CA VAL A 72 -2.31 7.97 -7.61
C VAL A 72 -1.66 7.92 -8.99
N GLN A 73 -1.49 6.75 -9.61
CA GLN A 73 -0.91 6.62 -10.94
C GLN A 73 -1.77 7.29 -12.02
N HIS A 74 -3.09 7.07 -12.00
CA HIS A 74 -4.02 7.74 -12.93
C HIS A 74 -4.02 9.26 -12.74
N LEU A 75 -4.06 9.73 -11.48
CA LEU A 75 -4.01 11.15 -11.16
C LEU A 75 -2.66 11.77 -11.52
N TYR A 76 -1.56 11.07 -11.29
CA TYR A 76 -0.20 11.49 -11.61
C TYR A 76 -0.03 11.69 -13.12
N GLN A 77 -0.47 10.72 -13.93
CA GLN A 77 -0.43 10.83 -15.38
C GLN A 77 -1.19 12.07 -15.86
N ARG A 78 -2.40 12.30 -15.34
CA ARG A 78 -3.17 13.49 -15.71
C ARG A 78 -2.52 14.78 -15.22
N LEU A 79 -2.02 14.81 -13.99
CA LEU A 79 -1.35 15.99 -13.42
C LEU A 79 -0.11 16.39 -14.23
N ARG A 80 0.66 15.46 -14.78
CA ARG A 80 1.82 15.77 -15.64
C ARG A 80 1.46 16.55 -16.91
N GLU A 81 0.23 16.41 -17.38
CA GLU A 81 -0.25 17.09 -18.59
C GLU A 81 -0.69 18.54 -18.28
N VAL A 82 -1.11 18.81 -17.05
CA VAL A 82 -1.71 20.10 -16.65
C VAL A 82 -0.90 20.86 -15.58
N GLN A 83 0.19 20.27 -15.07
CA GLN A 83 1.02 20.82 -14.00
C GLN A 83 2.46 20.28 -14.03
N THR A 84 3.44 21.15 -13.72
CA THR A 84 4.86 20.75 -13.55
C THR A 84 5.48 21.43 -12.33
N PRO A 85 5.94 20.71 -11.28
CA PRO A 85 5.95 19.25 -11.14
C PRO A 85 4.55 18.69 -10.89
N ALA A 86 4.33 17.42 -11.27
CA ALA A 86 3.05 16.75 -11.04
C ALA A 86 2.75 16.56 -9.55
N PHE A 87 3.77 16.19 -8.75
CA PHE A 87 3.65 16.14 -7.29
C PHE A 87 4.01 17.51 -6.70
N ARG A 88 3.07 18.07 -5.95
CA ARG A 88 3.22 19.31 -5.15
C ARG A 88 2.49 19.16 -3.81
N PRO A 89 2.83 19.96 -2.79
CA PRO A 89 1.95 20.10 -1.65
C PRO A 89 0.52 20.49 -2.09
N PRO A 90 -0.53 20.13 -1.34
CA PRO A 90 -1.90 20.52 -1.65
C PRO A 90 -2.15 22.03 -1.49
N GLU A 91 -1.19 22.77 -0.92
CA GLU A 91 -1.30 24.20 -0.58
C GLU A 91 -2.48 24.47 0.38
N ASP A 92 -2.75 23.51 1.27
CA ASP A 92 -3.82 23.60 2.26
C ASP A 92 -3.38 22.93 3.57
N ALA A 93 -2.94 23.74 4.52
CA ALA A 93 -2.42 23.28 5.80
C ALA A 93 -3.46 22.48 6.62
N ALA A 94 -4.76 22.71 6.41
CA ALA A 94 -5.80 21.94 7.09
C ALA A 94 -5.94 20.53 6.49
N LEU A 95 -5.77 20.39 5.17
CA LEU A 95 -5.74 19.08 4.51
C LEU A 95 -4.48 18.29 4.89
N GLU A 96 -3.32 18.96 4.92
CA GLU A 96 -2.09 18.36 5.42
C GLU A 96 -2.24 17.93 6.88
N LYS A 97 -2.92 18.74 7.71
CA LYS A 97 -3.20 18.39 9.10
C LYS A 97 -4.11 17.17 9.22
N LEU A 98 -5.14 17.04 8.37
CA LEU A 98 -6.00 15.85 8.35
C LEU A 98 -5.18 14.58 8.13
N MET A 99 -4.34 14.54 7.09
CA MET A 99 -3.59 13.32 6.76
C MET A 99 -2.48 13.02 7.78
N THR A 100 -1.79 14.05 8.28
CA THR A 100 -0.79 13.88 9.34
C THR A 100 -1.39 13.45 10.68
N GLU A 101 -2.67 13.73 10.95
CA GLU A 101 -3.37 13.20 12.12
C GLU A 101 -3.95 11.80 11.90
N ALA A 102 -4.36 11.45 10.67
CA ALA A 102 -4.99 10.17 10.37
C ALA A 102 -4.15 8.94 10.76
N ILE A 103 -2.82 9.05 10.70
CA ILE A 103 -1.90 7.99 11.14
C ILE A 103 -1.95 7.71 12.65
N HIS A 104 -2.48 8.63 13.47
CA HIS A 104 -2.43 8.57 14.94
C HIS A 104 -3.68 7.95 15.58
N ALA A 105 -4.30 7.00 14.87
CA ALA A 105 -5.46 6.27 15.37
C ALA A 105 -5.13 5.47 16.64
N PRO A 106 -6.09 5.30 17.58
CA PRO A 106 -5.88 4.51 18.80
C PRO A 106 -5.50 3.05 18.52
N ASP A 107 -6.11 2.47 17.49
CA ASP A 107 -6.03 1.06 17.12
C ASP A 107 -6.36 0.89 15.63
N GLU A 108 -6.16 -0.32 15.11
CA GLU A 108 -6.39 -0.71 13.72
C GLU A 108 -7.84 -0.55 13.25
N GLY A 109 -8.82 -0.79 14.13
CA GLY A 109 -10.23 -0.65 13.80
C GLY A 109 -10.59 0.82 13.59
N SER A 110 -10.14 1.68 14.51
CA SER A 110 -10.30 3.13 14.43
C SER A 110 -9.56 3.73 13.24
N LEU A 111 -8.38 3.20 12.88
CA LEU A 111 -7.67 3.60 11.67
C LEU A 111 -8.52 3.33 10.42
N LEU A 112 -8.93 2.07 10.23
CA LEU A 112 -9.64 1.64 9.03
C LEU A 112 -11.02 2.29 8.94
N ALA A 113 -11.75 2.40 10.05
CA ALA A 113 -13.01 3.13 10.13
C ALA A 113 -12.81 4.63 9.79
N GLY A 114 -11.78 5.27 10.34
CA GLY A 114 -11.46 6.66 10.04
C GLY A 114 -11.16 6.92 8.57
N LEU A 115 -10.34 6.06 7.94
CA LEU A 115 -10.04 6.18 6.51
C LEU A 115 -11.28 5.89 5.66
N HIS A 116 -12.00 4.79 5.92
CA HIS A 116 -12.99 4.25 4.99
C HIS A 116 -14.46 4.63 5.29
N ARG A 117 -14.78 5.15 6.49
CA ARG A 117 -16.11 5.70 6.83
C ARG A 117 -16.15 7.23 6.85
N VAL A 118 -14.99 7.91 6.80
CA VAL A 118 -14.93 9.38 6.83
C VAL A 118 -14.25 9.94 5.58
N ILE A 119 -12.98 9.59 5.34
CA ILE A 119 -12.19 10.22 4.25
C ILE A 119 -12.63 9.68 2.88
N LYS A 120 -12.67 8.36 2.71
CA LYS A 120 -13.00 7.71 1.43
C LYS A 120 -14.43 7.99 0.94
N PRO A 121 -15.49 7.97 1.77
CA PRO A 121 -16.83 8.35 1.31
C PRO A 121 -16.88 9.80 0.82
N ALA A 122 -16.20 10.73 1.51
CA ALA A 122 -16.13 12.11 1.06
C ALA A 122 -15.32 12.26 -0.24
N LEU A 123 -14.28 11.44 -0.42
CA LEU A 123 -13.45 11.42 -1.62
C LEU A 123 -14.22 10.88 -2.83
N LEU A 124 -14.97 9.79 -2.65
CA LEU A 124 -15.89 9.22 -3.63
C LEU A 124 -16.93 10.25 -4.09
N GLU A 125 -17.57 10.96 -3.16
CA GLU A 125 -18.53 12.03 -3.51
C GLU A 125 -17.85 13.19 -4.25
N ALA A 126 -16.63 13.55 -3.88
CA ALA A 126 -15.87 14.58 -4.58
C ALA A 126 -15.52 14.15 -6.02
N TYR A 127 -15.17 12.88 -6.25
CA TYR A 127 -14.92 12.35 -7.60
C TYR A 127 -16.20 12.30 -8.45
N ARG A 128 -17.33 11.90 -7.86
CA ARG A 128 -18.64 11.89 -8.54
C ARG A 128 -19.05 13.30 -8.96
N TRP A 129 -18.96 14.24 -8.03
CA TRP A 129 -19.23 15.64 -8.30
C TRP A 129 -18.28 16.19 -9.39
N HIS A 130 -16.97 15.96 -9.27
CA HIS A 130 -16.01 16.44 -10.25
C HIS A 130 -16.33 15.91 -11.65
N SER A 131 -16.59 14.61 -11.78
CA SER A 131 -16.95 13.98 -13.05
C SER A 131 -18.19 14.60 -13.70
N GLN A 132 -19.18 15.02 -12.89
CA GLN A 132 -20.39 15.69 -13.39
C GLN A 132 -20.14 17.15 -13.80
N GLN A 133 -19.12 17.80 -13.23
CA GLN A 133 -18.83 19.22 -13.44
C GLN A 133 -17.67 19.47 -14.41
N THR A 134 -17.07 18.41 -14.97
CA THR A 134 -15.98 18.48 -15.94
C THR A 134 -16.53 18.65 -17.36
N PHE A 135 -15.90 19.52 -18.15
CA PHE A 135 -16.19 19.67 -19.58
C PHE A 135 -15.89 18.38 -20.35
N ALA A 136 -16.95 17.69 -20.80
CA ALA A 136 -16.85 16.31 -21.27
C ALA A 136 -15.90 16.09 -22.46
N ASN A 137 -15.81 17.06 -23.39
CA ASN A 137 -14.91 16.96 -24.54
C ASN A 137 -13.53 17.58 -24.25
N PRO A 138 -13.42 18.86 -23.82
CA PRO A 138 -12.11 19.49 -23.53
C PRO A 138 -11.27 18.77 -22.48
N ASP A 139 -11.91 18.12 -21.51
CA ASP A 139 -11.23 17.49 -20.37
C ASP A 139 -11.66 16.02 -20.19
N ALA A 140 -11.95 15.36 -21.32
CA ALA A 140 -12.15 13.91 -21.39
C ALA A 140 -11.04 13.09 -20.71
N PRO A 141 -9.74 13.49 -20.76
CA PRO A 141 -8.68 12.76 -20.05
C PRO A 141 -8.87 12.71 -18.53
N THR A 142 -9.41 13.78 -17.91
CA THR A 142 -9.72 13.74 -16.47
C THR A 142 -10.86 12.76 -16.20
N LEU A 143 -11.92 12.77 -17.01
CA LEU A 143 -13.00 11.79 -16.89
C LEU A 143 -12.50 10.35 -17.03
N TYR A 144 -11.54 10.11 -17.92
CA TYR A 144 -10.92 8.79 -18.08
C TYR A 144 -10.14 8.38 -16.83
N ALA A 145 -9.33 9.27 -16.26
CA ALA A 145 -8.56 9.00 -15.04
C ALA A 145 -9.44 8.64 -13.85
N LEU A 146 -10.64 9.23 -13.73
CA LEU A 146 -11.55 9.00 -12.61
C LEU A 146 -12.36 7.68 -12.72
N LYS A 147 -12.39 7.01 -13.88
CA LYS A 147 -13.29 5.85 -14.11
C LYS A 147 -13.03 4.69 -13.15
N HIS A 148 -11.81 4.16 -13.13
CA HIS A 148 -11.48 3.01 -12.29
C HIS A 148 -11.41 3.41 -10.82
N ILE A 149 -10.91 4.61 -10.52
CA ILE A 149 -10.90 5.18 -9.16
C ILE A 149 -12.32 5.15 -8.56
N LEU A 150 -13.34 5.56 -9.31
CA LEU A 150 -14.72 5.54 -8.83
C LEU A 150 -15.27 4.13 -8.54
N LEU A 151 -14.76 3.10 -9.22
CA LEU A 151 -15.17 1.71 -8.98
C LEU A 151 -14.54 1.22 -7.67
N ASP A 152 -13.23 1.36 -7.56
CA ASP A 152 -12.45 0.89 -6.41
C ASP A 152 -12.87 1.64 -5.13
N GLU A 153 -13.02 2.97 -5.18
CA GLU A 153 -13.51 3.79 -4.06
C GLU A 153 -14.90 3.35 -3.58
N ALA A 154 -15.79 2.95 -4.50
CA ALA A 154 -17.11 2.44 -4.13
C ALA A 154 -17.01 1.08 -3.40
N GLU A 155 -16.09 0.22 -3.83
CA GLU A 155 -15.81 -1.05 -3.15
C GLU A 155 -15.17 -0.86 -1.78
N HIS A 156 -14.27 0.12 -1.63
CA HIS A 156 -13.63 0.49 -0.37
C HIS A 156 -14.67 0.94 0.67
N VAL A 157 -15.59 1.81 0.26
CA VAL A 157 -16.69 2.29 1.12
C VAL A 157 -17.63 1.13 1.47
N ALA A 158 -18.03 0.32 0.49
CA ALA A 158 -18.92 -0.82 0.73
C ALA A 158 -18.29 -1.87 1.67
N TRP A 159 -16.98 -2.11 1.56
CA TRP A 159 -16.25 -2.97 2.49
C TRP A 159 -16.35 -2.46 3.93
N ALA A 160 -16.15 -1.16 4.14
CA ALA A 160 -16.22 -0.57 5.48
C ALA A 160 -17.64 -0.54 6.04
N GLU A 161 -18.65 -0.29 5.20
CA GLU A 161 -20.06 -0.41 5.60
C GLU A 161 -20.38 -1.82 6.11
N ALA A 162 -19.85 -2.85 5.47
CA ALA A 162 -20.03 -4.24 5.90
C ALA A 162 -19.24 -4.58 7.16
N GLU A 163 -17.93 -4.27 7.22
CA GLU A 163 -17.06 -4.63 8.35
C GLU A 163 -17.45 -3.89 9.64
N PHE A 164 -17.86 -2.64 9.54
CA PHE A 164 -18.19 -1.78 10.68
C PHE A 164 -19.69 -1.61 10.90
N ALA A 165 -20.55 -2.43 10.24
CA ALA A 165 -22.01 -2.30 10.29
C ALA A 165 -22.59 -2.24 11.71
N ALA A 166 -22.04 -3.06 12.62
CA ALA A 166 -22.47 -3.14 14.01
C ALA A 166 -21.76 -2.15 14.95
N GLN A 167 -20.77 -1.40 14.44
CA GLN A 167 -19.91 -0.55 15.26
C GLN A 167 -20.40 0.92 15.23
N PRO A 168 -20.66 1.53 16.39
CA PRO A 168 -21.06 2.94 16.44
C PRO A 168 -19.92 3.84 15.97
N VAL A 169 -20.26 5.03 15.49
CA VAL A 169 -19.26 6.05 15.11
C VAL A 169 -18.48 6.49 16.36
N SER A 170 -17.18 6.25 16.33
CA SER A 170 -16.23 6.55 17.41
C SER A 170 -15.88 8.03 17.52
N ASP A 171 -15.28 8.42 18.66
CA ASP A 171 -14.73 9.77 18.84
C ASP A 171 -13.59 10.09 17.85
N TRP A 172 -12.87 9.05 17.40
CA TRP A 172 -11.82 9.17 16.40
C TRP A 172 -12.39 9.52 15.02
N GLU A 173 -13.42 8.81 14.57
CA GLU A 173 -14.12 9.14 13.31
C GLU A 173 -14.66 10.57 13.34
N ARG A 174 -15.32 10.98 14.42
CA ARG A 174 -15.80 12.36 14.60
C ARG A 174 -14.67 13.39 14.58
N TYR A 175 -13.49 13.02 15.10
CA TYR A 175 -12.32 13.90 15.06
C TYR A 175 -11.82 14.11 13.63
N LEU A 176 -11.69 13.03 12.84
CA LEU A 176 -11.32 13.13 11.43
C LEU A 176 -12.36 13.87 10.61
N GLU A 177 -13.65 13.69 10.90
CA GLU A 177 -14.74 14.42 10.25
C GLU A 177 -14.62 15.94 10.49
N ARG A 178 -14.30 16.35 11.73
CA ARG A 178 -14.05 17.77 12.04
C ARG A 178 -12.78 18.30 11.38
N LEU A 179 -11.72 17.50 11.26
CA LEU A 179 -10.51 17.90 10.52
C LEU A 179 -10.79 18.04 9.02
N LEU A 180 -11.60 17.15 8.44
CA LEU A 180 -12.06 17.24 7.06
C LEU A 180 -12.92 18.49 6.84
N ALA A 181 -13.85 18.80 7.75
CA ALA A 181 -14.62 20.03 7.72
C ALA A 181 -13.73 21.28 7.86
N GLN A 182 -12.68 21.24 8.68
CA GLN A 182 -11.68 22.30 8.78
C GLN A 182 -10.94 22.53 7.45
N ALA A 183 -10.71 21.46 6.68
CA ALA A 183 -10.10 21.51 5.35
C ALA A 183 -11.05 22.03 4.25
N GLY A 184 -12.32 22.32 4.57
CA GLY A 184 -13.35 22.68 3.60
C GLY A 184 -13.78 21.50 2.74
N GLY A 185 -13.76 20.30 3.33
CA GLY A 185 -14.00 19.03 2.64
C GLY A 185 -12.84 18.64 1.71
N ILE A 186 -13.05 17.57 0.95
CA ILE A 186 -12.05 17.06 0.01
C ILE A 186 -11.74 18.09 -1.07
N THR A 187 -12.76 18.78 -1.58
CA THR A 187 -12.60 19.79 -2.64
C THR A 187 -12.00 21.10 -2.12
N GLY A 188 -12.06 21.36 -0.81
CA GLY A 188 -11.65 22.62 -0.20
C GLY A 188 -12.60 23.79 -0.44
N ALA A 189 -13.78 23.53 -1.00
CA ALA A 189 -14.76 24.55 -1.39
C ALA A 189 -15.84 24.81 -0.32
N GLU A 190 -15.96 23.95 0.68
CA GLU A 190 -16.98 24.07 1.72
C GLU A 190 -16.57 25.10 2.79
N PRO A 191 -17.54 25.68 3.53
CA PRO A 191 -17.24 26.52 4.69
C PRO A 191 -16.35 25.79 5.69
N ARG A 192 -15.23 26.41 6.05
CA ARG A 192 -14.24 25.79 6.95
C ARG A 192 -14.70 25.88 8.40
N ALA A 193 -14.71 24.73 9.08
CA ALA A 193 -14.95 24.65 10.51
C ALA A 193 -13.75 25.13 11.35
N GLU A 194 -13.97 25.34 12.65
CA GLU A 194 -12.90 25.60 13.60
C GLU A 194 -11.97 24.39 13.78
N LYS A 195 -10.72 24.66 14.17
CA LYS A 195 -9.73 23.61 14.41
C LYS A 195 -10.14 22.74 15.60
N PRO A 196 -10.36 21.42 15.42
CA PRO A 196 -10.72 20.55 16.53
C PRO A 196 -9.51 20.21 17.41
N ALA A 197 -9.74 20.03 18.71
CA ALA A 197 -8.77 19.42 19.61
C ALA A 197 -8.73 17.89 19.38
N PRO A 198 -7.54 17.25 19.46
CA PRO A 198 -7.42 15.81 19.44
C PRO A 198 -8.21 15.14 20.58
N PRO A 199 -8.88 13.99 20.34
CA PRO A 199 -9.55 13.24 21.39
C PRO A 199 -8.52 12.57 22.32
N ALA A 200 -8.93 12.25 23.55
CA ALA A 200 -8.08 11.56 24.52
C ALA A 200 -7.65 10.15 24.05
N THR A 201 -8.38 9.56 23.11
CA THR A 201 -8.07 8.27 22.49
C THR A 201 -6.96 8.33 21.45
N ARG A 202 -6.55 9.52 20.97
CA ARG A 202 -5.46 9.64 19.99
C ARG A 202 -4.18 9.02 20.53
N LYS A 203 -3.54 8.15 19.74
CA LYS A 203 -2.26 7.54 20.08
C LYS A 203 -1.20 7.94 19.06
N ALA A 204 -0.09 8.51 19.52
CA ALA A 204 1.03 8.79 18.62
C ALA A 204 1.48 7.48 17.95
N PHE A 205 1.69 7.54 16.63
CA PHE A 205 2.09 6.37 15.86
C PHE A 205 3.60 6.20 16.01
N HIS A 206 4.00 4.95 16.25
CA HIS A 206 5.39 4.55 16.31
C HIS A 206 5.57 3.35 15.38
N THR A 207 6.58 3.42 14.54
CA THR A 207 6.91 2.34 13.59
C THR A 207 7.20 1.05 14.37
N PRO A 208 6.47 -0.04 14.10
CA PRO A 208 6.60 -1.26 14.88
C PRO A 208 7.85 -2.06 14.48
N MET A 209 8.70 -2.38 15.46
CA MET A 209 9.83 -3.31 15.30
C MET A 209 9.39 -4.78 15.33
N THR A 210 8.13 -5.06 15.67
CA THR A 210 7.56 -6.42 15.64
C THR A 210 6.23 -6.38 14.90
N ALA A 211 5.99 -7.37 14.04
CA ALA A 211 4.73 -7.51 13.36
C ALA A 211 3.68 -8.09 14.32
N ALA A 212 2.54 -7.41 14.45
CA ALA A 212 1.45 -7.86 15.29
C ALA A 212 0.67 -9.01 14.63
N ARG A 213 0.11 -9.88 15.47
CA ARG A 213 -0.82 -10.95 15.12
C ARG A 213 -1.86 -11.01 16.24
N ASP A 214 -3.12 -11.29 15.90
CA ASP A 214 -4.18 -11.40 16.92
C ASP A 214 -4.09 -12.72 17.71
N GLU A 215 -4.91 -12.81 18.76
CA GLU A 215 -4.90 -13.89 19.75
C GLU A 215 -5.20 -15.29 19.19
N ARG A 216 -5.70 -15.40 17.95
CA ARG A 216 -5.97 -16.68 17.31
C ARG A 216 -4.67 -17.40 16.93
N PHE A 217 -3.58 -16.66 16.71
CA PHE A 217 -2.32 -17.23 16.24
C PHE A 217 -1.34 -17.54 17.36
N GLN A 218 -0.65 -18.67 17.24
CA GLN A 218 0.52 -18.98 18.06
C GLN A 218 1.77 -18.35 17.44
N ILE A 219 2.56 -17.62 18.24
CA ILE A 219 3.79 -16.97 17.76
C ILE A 219 5.01 -17.84 18.03
N LEU A 220 5.75 -18.13 16.97
CA LEU A 220 7.00 -18.88 17.06
C LEU A 220 8.16 -17.95 17.43
N GLN A 221 8.78 -18.24 18.57
CA GLN A 221 9.96 -17.51 19.07
C GLN A 221 11.29 -18.06 18.55
N ARG A 222 11.28 -19.26 17.93
CA ARG A 222 12.44 -19.92 17.30
C ARG A 222 11.98 -20.61 16.03
N HIS A 223 12.92 -20.83 15.10
CA HIS A 223 12.64 -21.57 13.87
C HIS A 223 11.93 -22.90 14.17
N TRP A 224 10.90 -23.15 13.38
CA TRP A 224 10.15 -24.40 13.40
C TRP A 224 11.01 -25.51 12.77
N GLY A 225 11.25 -26.57 13.53
CA GLY A 225 11.44 -27.95 13.02
C GLY A 225 12.68 -28.25 12.18
N ASP A 226 13.35 -29.33 12.56
CA ASP A 226 14.51 -29.95 11.92
C ASP A 226 14.32 -30.07 10.39
N ALA A 227 15.11 -29.32 9.60
CA ALA A 227 15.06 -29.36 8.13
C ALA A 227 15.26 -30.79 7.58
N GLU A 228 15.93 -31.65 8.36
CA GLU A 228 16.09 -33.08 8.11
C GLU A 228 14.76 -33.84 8.08
N ALA A 229 13.86 -33.57 9.04
CA ALA A 229 12.56 -34.24 9.16
C ALA A 229 11.61 -33.86 8.01
N ARG A 230 11.67 -32.60 7.54
CA ARG A 230 10.90 -32.13 6.38
C ARG A 230 11.41 -32.73 5.06
N ARG A 231 12.72 -32.95 4.94
CA ARG A 231 13.31 -33.62 3.76
C ARG A 231 12.87 -35.08 3.62
N GLN A 232 12.54 -35.73 4.74
CA GLN A 232 12.13 -37.14 4.79
C GLN A 232 10.60 -37.34 4.74
N SER A 233 9.80 -36.27 4.69
CA SER A 233 8.34 -36.37 4.69
C SER A 233 7.78 -36.88 3.34
N ASP A 234 6.53 -37.35 3.32
CA ASP A 234 5.89 -37.75 2.07
C ASP A 234 5.44 -36.54 1.23
N ALA A 235 4.89 -36.79 0.04
CA ALA A 235 4.48 -35.71 -0.87
C ALA A 235 3.32 -34.86 -0.31
N ALA A 236 2.41 -35.46 0.47
CA ALA A 236 1.27 -34.74 1.03
C ALA A 236 1.71 -33.82 2.17
N ALA A 237 2.61 -34.30 3.03
CA ALA A 237 3.21 -33.53 4.11
C ALA A 237 4.05 -32.35 3.58
N ARG A 238 4.85 -32.54 2.52
CA ARG A 238 5.57 -31.44 1.87
C ARG A 238 4.64 -30.37 1.30
N ARG A 239 3.55 -30.79 0.66
CA ARG A 239 2.55 -29.87 0.12
C ARG A 239 1.88 -29.06 1.21
N LEU A 240 1.51 -29.71 2.32
CA LEU A 240 0.96 -29.02 3.48
C LEU A 240 1.94 -27.99 4.03
N ASP A 241 3.20 -28.37 4.28
CA ASP A 241 4.25 -27.45 4.77
C ASP A 241 4.42 -26.25 3.84
N GLU A 242 4.39 -26.44 2.51
CA GLU A 242 4.49 -25.34 1.55
C GLU A 242 3.33 -24.34 1.69
N PHE A 243 2.07 -24.79 1.80
CA PHE A 243 0.92 -23.87 1.94
C PHE A 243 0.76 -23.29 3.35
N GLU A 244 1.24 -23.99 4.39
CA GLU A 244 1.43 -23.41 5.72
C GLU A 244 2.48 -22.28 5.68
N ASN A 245 3.58 -22.46 4.95
CA ASN A 245 4.59 -21.41 4.75
C ASN A 245 4.02 -20.24 3.94
N TYR A 246 3.27 -20.48 2.85
CA TYR A 246 2.58 -19.42 2.11
C TYR A 246 1.70 -18.59 3.06
N SER A 247 0.90 -19.23 3.93
CA SER A 247 0.04 -18.51 4.90
C SER A 247 0.79 -17.61 5.91
N GLN A 248 2.12 -17.73 5.98
CA GLN A 248 2.98 -16.89 6.81
C GLN A 248 3.65 -15.74 6.03
N GLU A 249 3.54 -15.70 4.71
CA GLU A 249 4.18 -14.70 3.84
C GLU A 249 3.65 -13.26 4.03
N MET A 250 2.66 -13.07 4.90
CA MET A 250 2.33 -11.74 5.41
C MET A 250 3.57 -11.00 5.96
N LEU A 251 4.56 -11.71 6.50
CA LEU A 251 5.83 -11.11 6.94
C LEU A 251 6.62 -10.43 5.80
N ALA A 252 6.47 -10.91 4.56
CA ALA A 252 7.10 -10.31 3.39
C ALA A 252 6.35 -9.03 2.99
N ALA A 253 5.01 -9.07 2.94
CA ALA A 253 4.19 -7.88 2.72
C ALA A 253 4.48 -6.78 3.75
N GLU A 254 4.57 -7.14 5.03
CA GLU A 254 4.93 -6.25 6.13
C GLU A 254 6.33 -5.63 5.95
N THR A 255 7.30 -6.42 5.47
CA THR A 255 8.64 -5.92 5.14
C THR A 255 8.57 -4.86 4.03
N VAL A 256 7.88 -5.14 2.93
CA VAL A 256 7.75 -4.18 1.81
C VAL A 256 7.02 -2.91 2.25
N ALA A 257 5.96 -3.05 3.05
CA ALA A 257 5.21 -1.92 3.60
C ALA A 257 6.09 -1.04 4.51
N LEU A 258 6.94 -1.65 5.34
CA LEU A 258 7.91 -0.91 6.15
C LEU A 258 8.91 -0.16 5.27
N ILE A 259 9.43 -0.78 4.21
CA ILE A 259 10.37 -0.12 3.28
C ILE A 259 9.71 1.10 2.62
N ILE A 260 8.44 1.01 2.19
CA ILE A 260 7.69 2.17 1.67
C ILE A 260 7.63 3.30 2.71
N HIS A 261 7.32 2.95 3.97
CA HIS A 261 7.21 3.92 5.05
C HIS A 261 8.55 4.61 5.39
N LEU A 262 9.64 3.84 5.43
CA LEU A 262 10.99 4.32 5.73
C LEU A 262 11.64 5.09 4.57
N SER A 263 11.04 5.10 3.38
CA SER A 263 11.63 5.67 2.16
C SER A 263 10.81 6.86 1.61
N PRO A 264 10.53 7.92 2.40
CA PRO A 264 9.62 8.99 2.01
C PRO A 264 10.09 9.82 0.80
N ASN A 265 11.39 9.78 0.50
CA ASN A 265 12.02 10.57 -0.57
C ASN A 265 12.26 9.78 -1.85
N MET A 266 11.89 8.50 -1.90
CA MET A 266 11.99 7.70 -3.12
C MET A 266 11.04 8.22 -4.20
N PRO A 267 11.38 8.09 -5.49
CA PRO A 267 10.53 8.56 -6.58
C PRO A 267 9.20 7.80 -6.62
N TRP A 268 8.17 8.43 -7.19
CA TRP A 268 6.84 7.83 -7.31
C TRP A 268 6.87 6.41 -7.93
N GLY A 269 7.72 6.18 -8.94
CA GLY A 269 7.87 4.87 -9.55
C GLY A 269 8.24 3.76 -8.56
N PHE A 270 9.07 4.08 -7.55
CA PHE A 270 9.43 3.13 -6.50
C PHE A 270 8.23 2.80 -5.63
N VAL A 271 7.48 3.83 -5.19
CA VAL A 271 6.30 3.61 -4.34
C VAL A 271 5.25 2.79 -5.09
N TYR A 272 5.04 3.07 -6.38
CA TYR A 272 4.12 2.33 -7.24
C TYR A 272 4.52 0.85 -7.40
N ASP A 273 5.79 0.58 -7.71
CA ASP A 273 6.30 -0.79 -7.87
C ASP A 273 6.29 -1.55 -6.53
N SER A 274 6.69 -0.91 -5.44
CA SER A 274 6.67 -1.49 -4.09
C SER A 274 5.26 -1.72 -3.57
N ALA A 275 4.28 -0.87 -3.92
CA ALA A 275 2.87 -1.11 -3.61
C ALA A 275 2.35 -2.36 -4.30
N ARG A 276 2.74 -2.59 -5.56
CA ARG A 276 2.42 -3.83 -6.28
C ARG A 276 3.07 -5.03 -5.59
N HIS A 277 4.36 -4.96 -5.28
CA HIS A 277 5.08 -6.02 -4.55
C HIS A 277 4.43 -6.34 -3.19
N CYS A 278 4.09 -5.32 -2.40
CA CYS A 278 3.41 -5.51 -1.11
C CYS A 278 2.07 -6.26 -1.25
N TYR A 279 1.29 -5.92 -2.28
CA TYR A 279 0.04 -6.64 -2.55
C TYR A 279 0.28 -8.06 -3.06
N ASP A 280 1.32 -8.29 -3.84
CA ASP A 280 1.68 -9.63 -4.32
C ASP A 280 2.01 -10.55 -3.16
N GLU A 281 2.82 -10.11 -2.19
CA GLU A 281 3.08 -10.86 -0.95
C GLU A 281 1.81 -11.07 -0.09
N THR A 282 0.92 -10.07 -0.06
CA THR A 282 -0.38 -10.20 0.60
C THR A 282 -1.24 -11.28 -0.07
N ARG A 283 -1.22 -11.34 -1.40
CA ARG A 283 -1.90 -12.39 -2.17
C ARG A 283 -1.26 -13.74 -1.95
N HIS A 284 0.07 -13.83 -1.88
CA HIS A 284 0.73 -15.11 -1.61
C HIS A 284 0.35 -15.67 -0.22
N CYS A 285 0.27 -14.81 0.79
CA CYS A 285 -0.33 -15.16 2.09
C CYS A 285 -1.74 -15.72 1.93
N LYS A 286 -2.57 -15.02 1.15
CA LYS A 286 -3.94 -15.46 0.86
C LYS A 286 -4.01 -16.77 0.07
N LEU A 287 -3.06 -17.07 -0.82
CA LEU A 287 -2.99 -18.37 -1.52
C LEU A 287 -2.86 -19.51 -0.51
N GLY A 288 -2.00 -19.36 0.51
CA GLY A 288 -1.86 -20.34 1.60
C GLY A 288 -3.15 -20.49 2.40
N ILE A 289 -3.76 -19.37 2.82
CA ILE A 289 -5.02 -19.38 3.58
C ILE A 289 -6.15 -20.06 2.79
N ASP A 290 -6.34 -19.69 1.53
CA ASP A 290 -7.40 -20.23 0.68
C ASP A 290 -7.16 -21.71 0.36
N TRP A 291 -5.90 -22.12 0.20
CA TRP A 291 -5.55 -23.51 0.00
C TRP A 291 -5.88 -24.35 1.26
N LEU A 292 -5.47 -23.89 2.44
CA LEU A 292 -5.76 -24.56 3.72
C LEU A 292 -7.28 -24.70 3.92
N TRP A 293 -8.02 -23.62 3.70
CA TRP A 293 -9.48 -23.61 3.80
C TRP A 293 -10.15 -24.63 2.85
N GLN A 294 -9.71 -24.70 1.59
CA GLN A 294 -10.22 -25.67 0.61
C GLN A 294 -9.92 -27.13 1.01
N HIS A 295 -8.95 -27.35 1.88
CA HIS A 295 -8.61 -28.66 2.45
C HIS A 295 -9.21 -28.91 3.84
N GLY A 296 -10.12 -28.03 4.30
CA GLY A 296 -10.77 -28.15 5.61
C GLY A 296 -9.85 -27.87 6.79
N LEU A 297 -8.75 -27.15 6.55
CA LEU A 297 -7.76 -26.79 7.56
C LEU A 297 -7.95 -25.34 8.00
N ASP A 298 -7.77 -25.11 9.29
CA ASP A 298 -7.85 -23.78 9.88
C ASP A 298 -6.48 -23.09 9.80
N HIS A 299 -6.38 -22.03 9.00
CA HIS A 299 -5.17 -21.23 8.88
C HIS A 299 -4.71 -20.60 10.20
N THR A 300 -5.61 -20.39 11.17
CA THR A 300 -5.23 -19.84 12.49
C THR A 300 -4.48 -20.83 13.36
N ALA A 301 -4.58 -22.14 13.06
CA ALA A 301 -3.80 -23.18 13.72
C ALA A 301 -2.35 -23.23 13.23
N VAL A 302 -2.01 -22.56 12.12
CA VAL A 302 -0.64 -22.47 11.60
C VAL A 302 0.16 -21.48 12.46
N PRO A 303 1.23 -21.91 13.15
CA PRO A 303 2.05 -21.01 13.93
C PRO A 303 2.71 -19.94 13.05
N GLN A 304 2.76 -18.70 13.53
CA GLN A 304 3.25 -17.55 12.79
C GLN A 304 4.68 -17.18 13.22
N ASN A 305 5.60 -17.09 12.26
CA ASN A 305 6.99 -16.67 12.49
C ASN A 305 7.20 -15.16 12.28
N THR A 306 6.82 -14.34 13.27
CA THR A 306 7.02 -12.88 13.22
C THR A 306 8.47 -12.45 13.46
N ARG A 307 9.34 -13.38 13.88
CA ARG A 307 10.76 -13.09 14.15
C ARG A 307 11.54 -12.68 12.91
N ILE A 308 11.17 -13.18 11.73
CA ILE A 308 11.80 -12.76 10.47
C ILE A 308 11.58 -11.26 10.21
N TYR A 309 10.35 -10.79 10.39
CA TYR A 309 10.06 -9.36 10.27
C TYR A 309 10.85 -8.55 11.31
N GLN A 310 10.85 -9.00 12.57
CA GLN A 310 11.60 -8.31 13.63
C GLN A 310 13.09 -8.19 13.29
N TRP A 311 13.69 -9.30 12.84
CA TRP A 311 15.08 -9.32 12.38
C TRP A 311 15.32 -8.39 11.19
N ARG A 312 14.43 -8.33 10.20
CA ARG A 312 14.60 -7.40 9.06
C ARG A 312 14.44 -5.94 9.48
N SER A 313 13.49 -5.63 10.36
CA SER A 313 13.14 -4.27 10.74
C SER A 313 14.28 -3.48 11.40
N GLN A 314 15.32 -4.15 11.91
CA GLN A 314 16.50 -3.53 12.50
C GLN A 314 17.49 -2.95 11.47
N PHE A 315 17.32 -3.26 10.18
CA PHE A 315 18.23 -2.81 9.13
C PHE A 315 17.66 -1.59 8.38
N ASP A 316 18.51 -0.89 7.63
CA ASP A 316 18.07 0.17 6.72
C ASP A 316 17.21 -0.37 5.57
N ALA A 317 16.47 0.52 4.89
CA ALA A 317 15.52 0.13 3.85
C ALA A 317 16.17 -0.57 2.66
N ALA A 318 17.42 -0.24 2.30
CA ALA A 318 18.12 -0.89 1.20
C ALA A 318 18.51 -2.32 1.58
N THR A 319 19.02 -2.53 2.79
CA THR A 319 19.37 -3.85 3.31
C THR A 319 18.12 -4.72 3.45
N GLN A 320 17.03 -4.19 4.00
CA GLN A 320 15.75 -4.90 4.08
C GLN A 320 15.27 -5.38 2.70
N TYR A 321 15.31 -4.51 1.70
CA TYR A 321 14.83 -4.84 0.36
C TYR A 321 15.74 -5.84 -0.36
N CYS A 322 17.06 -5.72 -0.16
CA CYS A 322 18.02 -6.68 -0.72
C CYS A 322 17.89 -8.07 -0.08
N LEU A 323 17.70 -8.14 1.24
CA LEU A 323 17.44 -9.41 1.96
C LEU A 323 16.20 -10.13 1.41
N LEU A 324 15.14 -9.38 1.11
CA LEU A 324 13.92 -9.95 0.52
C LEU A 324 14.15 -10.34 -0.95
N THR A 325 14.47 -9.39 -1.81
CA THR A 325 14.48 -9.61 -3.27
C THR A 325 15.65 -10.43 -3.80
N ARG A 326 16.83 -10.27 -3.20
CA ARG A 326 18.06 -10.97 -3.64
C ARG A 326 18.36 -12.18 -2.76
N GLY A 327 18.03 -12.10 -1.47
CA GLY A 327 18.13 -13.21 -0.54
C GLY A 327 17.00 -14.20 -0.76
N ASN A 328 15.79 -13.89 -0.29
CA ASN A 328 14.67 -14.83 -0.31
C ASN A 328 14.20 -15.21 -1.72
N GLU A 329 13.73 -14.23 -2.49
CA GLU A 329 12.92 -14.45 -3.70
C GLU A 329 13.76 -15.07 -4.83
N ALA A 330 14.96 -14.53 -5.06
CA ALA A 330 15.89 -15.07 -6.06
C ALA A 330 16.30 -16.54 -5.76
N HIS A 331 16.37 -16.94 -4.48
CA HIS A 331 16.75 -18.29 -4.09
C HIS A 331 15.57 -19.26 -3.98
N ALA A 332 14.32 -18.77 -4.09
CA ALA A 332 13.13 -19.61 -4.02
C ALA A 332 12.81 -20.36 -5.34
N PHE A 333 13.29 -19.87 -6.50
CA PHE A 333 12.97 -20.47 -7.81
C PHE A 333 13.28 -21.97 -7.97
N PRO A 334 14.42 -22.51 -7.52
CA PRO A 334 14.69 -23.95 -7.63
C PRO A 334 13.71 -24.81 -6.83
N HIS A 335 13.25 -24.31 -5.68
CA HIS A 335 12.22 -24.97 -4.88
C HIS A 335 10.89 -24.99 -5.63
N ARG A 336 10.40 -23.81 -6.03
CA ARG A 336 9.11 -23.66 -6.73
C ARG A 336 9.01 -24.45 -8.02
N ARG A 337 10.09 -24.53 -8.82
CA ARG A 337 10.15 -25.38 -10.03
C ARG A 337 9.96 -26.85 -9.72
N ARG A 338 10.51 -27.33 -8.60
CA ARG A 338 10.34 -28.72 -8.16
C ARG A 338 8.91 -28.96 -7.68
N SER A 339 8.35 -28.06 -6.87
CA SER A 339 6.94 -28.14 -6.41
C SER A 339 5.98 -28.18 -7.60
N LEU A 340 6.14 -27.27 -8.56
CA LEU A 340 5.31 -27.21 -9.76
C LEU A 340 5.37 -28.50 -10.59
N ALA A 341 6.56 -29.05 -10.80
CA ALA A 341 6.71 -30.32 -11.52
C ALA A 341 6.04 -31.48 -10.78
N GLN A 342 6.15 -31.53 -9.45
CA GLN A 342 5.51 -32.53 -8.61
C GLN A 342 3.98 -32.43 -8.66
N TYR A 343 3.42 -31.23 -8.50
CA TYR A 343 1.97 -31.01 -8.54
C TYR A 343 1.38 -31.32 -9.92
N THR A 344 2.08 -30.93 -10.98
CA THR A 344 1.66 -31.25 -12.35
C THR A 344 1.65 -32.75 -12.58
N ALA A 345 2.70 -33.47 -12.15
CA ALA A 345 2.77 -34.93 -12.29
C ALA A 345 1.70 -35.66 -11.45
N ALA A 346 1.32 -35.10 -10.31
CA ALA A 346 0.28 -35.62 -9.43
C ALA A 346 -1.16 -35.26 -9.87
N GLY A 347 -1.33 -34.40 -10.88
CA GLY A 347 -2.64 -33.89 -11.30
C GLY A 347 -3.26 -32.88 -10.31
N ASP A 348 -2.46 -32.33 -9.39
CA ASP A 348 -2.90 -31.30 -8.45
C ASP A 348 -2.90 -29.93 -9.13
N ALA A 349 -3.99 -29.66 -9.86
CA ALA A 349 -4.13 -28.45 -10.64
C ALA A 349 -4.16 -27.18 -9.78
N LEU A 350 -4.74 -27.23 -8.57
CA LEU A 350 -4.84 -26.06 -7.71
C LEU A 350 -3.45 -25.61 -7.25
N SER A 351 -2.69 -26.54 -6.65
CA SER A 351 -1.35 -26.22 -6.15
C SER A 351 -0.40 -25.80 -7.27
N ALA A 352 -0.52 -26.42 -8.45
CA ALA A 352 0.26 -26.04 -9.63
C ALA A 352 -0.06 -24.61 -10.11
N GLN A 353 -1.35 -24.20 -10.12
CA GLN A 353 -1.72 -22.84 -10.50
C GLN A 353 -1.21 -21.81 -9.49
N TYR A 354 -1.35 -22.07 -8.19
CA TYR A 354 -0.91 -21.15 -7.15
C TYR A 354 0.60 -20.88 -7.23
N VAL A 355 1.41 -21.94 -7.29
CA VAL A 355 2.87 -21.81 -7.45
C VAL A 355 3.24 -21.15 -8.79
N SER A 356 2.44 -21.34 -9.86
CA SER A 356 2.72 -20.72 -11.16
C SER A 356 2.57 -19.20 -11.14
N TYR A 357 1.52 -18.68 -10.50
CA TYR A 357 1.30 -17.24 -10.35
C TYR A 357 2.36 -16.61 -9.44
N ASP A 358 2.63 -17.22 -8.29
CA ASP A 358 3.67 -16.79 -7.37
C ASP A 358 5.06 -16.77 -8.05
N MET A 359 5.42 -17.80 -8.83
CA MET A 359 6.64 -17.78 -9.63
C MET A 359 6.68 -16.64 -10.67
N ALA A 360 5.55 -16.14 -11.13
CA ALA A 360 5.48 -15.03 -12.07
C ALA A 360 5.72 -13.70 -11.35
N ASP A 361 5.05 -13.50 -10.22
CA ASP A 361 5.20 -12.34 -9.35
C ASP A 361 6.65 -12.23 -8.85
N GLU A 362 7.27 -13.35 -8.49
CA GLU A 362 8.62 -13.38 -7.92
C GLU A 362 9.72 -13.03 -8.92
N ARG A 363 9.47 -13.23 -10.22
CA ARG A 363 10.39 -12.71 -11.25
C ARG A 363 10.36 -11.18 -11.29
N GLN A 364 9.18 -10.61 -11.07
CA GLN A 364 8.98 -9.17 -11.04
C GLN A 364 9.58 -8.57 -9.77
N HIS A 365 9.47 -9.24 -8.62
CA HIS A 365 10.07 -8.77 -7.37
C HIS A 365 11.60 -8.70 -7.44
N VAL A 366 12.27 -9.73 -8.00
CA VAL A 366 13.72 -9.69 -8.27
C VAL A 366 14.10 -8.56 -9.23
N ALA A 367 13.26 -8.29 -10.24
CA ALA A 367 13.46 -7.19 -11.17
C ALA A 367 13.31 -5.83 -10.46
N TYR A 368 12.36 -5.69 -9.54
CA TYR A 368 12.21 -4.50 -8.70
C TYR A 368 13.41 -4.28 -7.79
N GLY A 369 13.91 -5.32 -7.12
CA GLY A 369 15.16 -5.24 -6.35
C GLY A 369 16.32 -4.75 -7.21
N THR A 370 16.50 -5.32 -8.40
CA THR A 370 17.55 -4.90 -9.34
C THR A 370 17.42 -3.41 -9.74
N LYS A 371 16.18 -2.95 -9.96
CA LYS A 371 15.89 -1.59 -10.40
C LYS A 371 16.13 -0.56 -9.28
N TRP A 372 15.67 -0.85 -8.06
CA TRP A 372 15.53 0.16 -7.01
C TRP A 372 16.64 0.14 -5.95
N LEU A 373 17.41 -0.95 -5.83
CA LEU A 373 18.51 -1.02 -4.86
C LEU A 373 19.53 0.13 -5.00
N PRO A 374 19.99 0.55 -6.20
CA PRO A 374 20.95 1.64 -6.30
C PRO A 374 20.42 2.97 -5.73
N GLU A 375 19.14 3.26 -5.96
CA GLU A 375 18.50 4.47 -5.44
C GLU A 375 18.23 4.37 -3.92
N LEU A 376 17.78 3.22 -3.43
CA LEU A 376 17.64 2.99 -1.98
C LEU A 376 18.98 3.11 -1.25
N MET A 377 20.06 2.53 -1.79
CA MET A 377 21.41 2.67 -1.24
C MET A 377 21.82 4.13 -1.15
N ALA A 378 21.59 4.91 -2.22
CA ALA A 378 21.88 6.34 -2.23
C ALA A 378 21.08 7.12 -1.17
N GLN A 379 19.78 6.83 -1.00
CA GLN A 379 18.94 7.46 0.02
C GLN A 379 19.36 7.10 1.46
N ASN A 380 19.95 5.92 1.65
CA ASN A 380 20.47 5.46 2.95
C ASN A 380 21.97 5.77 3.14
N ASN A 381 22.57 6.62 2.29
CA ASN A 381 23.98 7.01 2.35
C ASN A 381 24.98 5.84 2.26
N ILE A 382 24.62 4.78 1.54
CA ILE A 382 25.49 3.61 1.32
C ILE A 382 26.32 3.86 0.05
N ALA A 383 27.62 4.06 0.22
CA ALA A 383 28.53 4.54 -0.84
C ALA A 383 29.33 3.44 -1.56
N MET A 384 29.11 2.16 -1.23
CA MET A 384 29.82 1.04 -1.85
C MET A 384 29.20 0.62 -3.20
N PRO A 385 29.93 -0.10 -4.06
CA PRO A 385 29.37 -0.65 -5.29
C PRO A 385 28.16 -1.56 -5.02
N VAL A 386 27.14 -1.49 -5.88
CA VAL A 386 25.87 -2.24 -5.73
C VAL A 386 26.11 -3.76 -5.64
N GLU A 387 27.02 -4.30 -6.45
CA GLU A 387 27.33 -5.74 -6.43
C GLU A 387 27.99 -6.17 -5.11
N ASP A 388 28.86 -5.33 -4.55
CA ASP A 388 29.52 -5.61 -3.25
C ASP A 388 28.49 -5.55 -2.12
N PHE A 389 27.58 -4.56 -2.15
CA PHE A 389 26.47 -4.47 -1.21
C PHE A 389 25.55 -5.70 -1.26
N ILE A 390 25.21 -6.15 -2.47
CA ILE A 390 24.42 -7.38 -2.66
C ILE A 390 25.18 -8.58 -2.10
N ALA A 391 26.47 -8.73 -2.41
CA ALA A 391 27.28 -9.85 -1.94
C ALA A 391 27.35 -9.90 -0.39
N GLU A 392 27.60 -8.76 0.26
CA GLU A 392 27.62 -8.66 1.73
C GLU A 392 26.24 -8.97 2.34
N THR A 393 25.17 -8.46 1.73
CA THR A 393 23.80 -8.72 2.19
C THR A 393 23.41 -10.18 2.01
N ILE A 394 23.84 -10.85 0.93
CA ILE A 394 23.64 -12.29 0.73
C ILE A 394 24.44 -13.10 1.75
N ALA A 395 25.66 -12.69 2.10
CA ALA A 395 26.43 -13.34 3.15
C ALA A 395 25.75 -13.21 4.53
N LEU A 396 25.16 -12.05 4.83
CA LEU A 396 24.29 -11.84 6.00
C LEU A 396 23.06 -12.75 5.96
N TRP A 397 22.36 -12.80 4.83
CA TRP A 397 21.19 -13.68 4.63
C TRP A 397 21.54 -15.16 4.85
N GLN A 398 22.64 -15.65 4.29
CA GLN A 398 23.11 -17.02 4.50
C GLN A 398 23.44 -17.29 5.97
N ARG A 399 24.13 -16.35 6.62
CA ARG A 399 24.58 -16.50 8.01
C ARG A 399 23.43 -16.48 9.01
N GLU A 400 22.41 -15.65 8.80
CA GLU A 400 21.40 -15.38 9.85
C GLU A 400 19.98 -15.84 9.48
N TYR A 401 19.60 -15.76 8.20
CA TYR A 401 18.28 -16.22 7.75
C TYR A 401 18.27 -17.71 7.45
N VAL A 402 19.23 -18.20 6.65
CA VAL A 402 19.29 -19.62 6.27
C VAL A 402 19.66 -20.52 7.44
N SER A 403 20.52 -20.05 8.36
CA SER A 403 20.85 -20.78 9.60
C SER A 403 19.68 -20.81 10.61
N GLY A 404 18.79 -19.82 10.52
CA GLY A 404 17.73 -19.57 11.49
C GLY A 404 18.17 -18.85 12.76
N ASP A 405 19.40 -18.33 12.82
CA ASP A 405 19.91 -17.59 13.98
C ASP A 405 19.08 -16.32 14.25
N LEU A 406 18.73 -15.59 13.18
CA LEU A 406 17.92 -14.37 13.19
C LEU A 406 18.29 -13.46 14.38
N THR A 407 19.56 -13.03 14.39
CA THR A 407 20.17 -12.28 15.50
C THR A 407 19.54 -10.90 15.63
N LEU A 408 18.96 -10.63 16.80
CA LEU A 408 18.46 -9.30 17.15
C LEU A 408 19.57 -8.53 17.87
N ARG A 409 19.89 -7.34 17.38
CA ARG A 409 20.89 -6.45 17.98
C ARG A 409 20.21 -5.57 19.02
N ASP A 410 20.82 -5.42 20.19
CA ASP A 410 20.29 -4.55 21.26
C ASP A 410 20.42 -3.07 20.85
N GLU A 411 19.36 -2.29 21.00
CA GLU A 411 19.30 -0.83 20.70
C GLU A 411 20.27 0.04 21.53
N ARG A 412 21.08 -0.56 22.43
CA ARG A 412 21.93 0.17 23.40
C ARG A 412 23.38 0.37 22.98
N GLU A 413 23.84 -0.21 21.87
CA GLU A 413 25.25 -0.11 21.46
C GLU A 413 25.57 0.97 20.42
N GLU A 414 24.57 1.63 19.80
CA GLU A 414 24.81 2.66 18.78
C GLU A 414 24.81 4.12 19.30
N ILE A 415 24.84 4.34 20.62
CA ILE A 415 25.04 5.68 21.22
C ILE A 415 26.29 5.70 22.14
N SER A 416 27.39 5.07 21.70
CA SER A 416 28.71 5.23 22.32
C SER A 416 29.69 5.97 21.43
#